data_AF-A0A7Y4MU05-F1
#
_entry.id   AF-A0A7Y4MU05-F1
#
_cell.length_a   1.000
_cell.length_b   1.000
_cell.length_c   1.000
_cell.angle_alpha   90.00
_cell.angle_beta   90.00
_cell.angle_gamma   90.00
#
_symmetry.space_group_name_H-M   'P 1'
#
loop_
_entity.id
_entity.type
_entity.pdbx_description
1 polymer ?
#
loop_
_entity_poly.entity_id
_entity_poly.type
_entity_poly.pdbx_seq_one_letter_code
_entity_poly.pdbx_strand_id
1 'polypeptide(L)'
;MVRYCEVARDGLVFAILDSPAGFSATDIVSYVSQEAALDGLSEHAALYWPRVKVLNPARGVFGNVEQLVVPPSGIIAGVFARNDSARPGGVYEAPAGIESGRMFGVLGFESKEALDEKKRDIVYPRRINPLTTGPGLPRFIDGSRTLKASGNFPYVAERRGVSFIERSLKAGLQFARHRNNTEGLRAQVRRSIAAFLLAQMKNGAFRSQEPAKAFFVDVSDALNPPSVVFAGKLVARIGLATNKPAEFIVLRIAQDTRALEAELASAGL
;
A
#
# COMPACT_ATOMS: atom_id res chain seq x y z
N MET A 1 -13.10 -12.92 4.47
CA MET A 1 -11.91 -12.64 3.65
C MET A 1 -10.78 -12.01 4.45
N VAL A 2 -10.96 -10.83 5.08
CA VAL A 2 -9.89 -10.12 5.82
C VAL A 2 -9.15 -11.02 6.84
N ARG A 3 -9.89 -11.73 7.69
CA ARG A 3 -9.33 -12.72 8.63
C ARG A 3 -8.51 -13.82 7.96
N TYR A 4 -8.91 -14.26 6.76
CA TYR A 4 -8.16 -15.26 6.00
C TYR A 4 -6.79 -14.71 5.56
N CYS A 5 -6.74 -13.43 5.16
CA CYS A 5 -5.49 -12.78 4.77
C CYS A 5 -4.53 -12.66 5.96
N GLU A 6 -5.03 -12.23 7.12
CA GLU A 6 -4.18 -12.01 8.31
C GLU A 6 -3.77 -13.31 8.99
N VAL A 7 -4.72 -14.21 9.25
CA VAL A 7 -4.50 -15.38 10.11
C VAL A 7 -4.17 -16.62 9.29
N ALA A 8 -5.02 -16.98 8.33
CA ALA A 8 -4.86 -18.25 7.61
C ALA A 8 -3.69 -18.23 6.60
N ARG A 9 -3.27 -17.03 6.19
CA ARG A 9 -2.17 -16.82 5.24
C ARG A 9 -1.03 -16.01 5.84
N ASP A 10 -0.99 -15.86 7.17
CA ASP A 10 0.07 -15.15 7.91
C ASP A 10 0.39 -13.76 7.34
N GLY A 11 -0.62 -13.01 6.89
CA GLY A 11 -0.42 -11.68 6.30
C GLY A 11 0.28 -11.65 4.93
N LEU A 12 0.49 -12.81 4.30
CA LEU A 12 1.19 -12.94 3.01
C LEU A 12 0.28 -12.75 1.79
N VAL A 13 -1.00 -12.48 2.00
CA VAL A 13 -1.96 -12.11 0.94
C VAL A 13 -2.68 -10.83 1.33
N PHE A 14 -3.24 -10.15 0.33
CA PHE A 14 -3.88 -8.85 0.48
C PHE A 14 -5.28 -8.88 -0.14
N ALA A 15 -6.30 -8.46 0.62
CA ALA A 15 -7.68 -8.40 0.14
C ALA A 15 -7.98 -7.07 -0.56
N ILE A 16 -8.50 -7.15 -1.77
CA ILE A 16 -9.08 -6.00 -2.48
C ILE A 16 -10.59 -6.11 -2.31
N LEU A 17 -11.18 -5.15 -1.61
CA LEU A 17 -12.60 -5.13 -1.30
C LEU A 17 -13.33 -4.18 -2.24
N ASP A 18 -14.55 -4.57 -2.60
CA ASP A 18 -15.45 -3.82 -3.46
C ASP A 18 -16.50 -3.06 -2.64
N SER A 19 -16.92 -1.91 -3.13
CA SER A 19 -18.14 -1.28 -2.64
C SER A 19 -19.39 -2.08 -3.03
N PRO A 20 -20.42 -2.11 -2.17
CA PRO A 20 -21.76 -2.52 -2.59
C PRO A 20 -22.29 -1.71 -3.78
N ALA A 21 -23.29 -2.24 -4.47
CA ALA A 21 -23.86 -1.62 -5.67
C ALA A 21 -24.68 -0.37 -5.32
N GLY A 22 -24.53 0.68 -6.13
CA GLY A 22 -25.36 1.88 -6.07
C GLY A 22 -25.03 2.85 -4.93
N PHE A 23 -23.98 2.59 -4.14
CA PHE A 23 -23.70 3.37 -2.94
C PHE A 23 -23.18 4.77 -3.28
N SER A 24 -23.78 5.79 -2.66
CA SER A 24 -23.26 7.15 -2.61
C SER A 24 -22.06 7.26 -1.66
N ALA A 25 -21.43 8.44 -1.60
CA ALA A 25 -20.37 8.75 -0.66
C ALA A 25 -20.83 8.57 0.80
N THR A 26 -22.06 8.97 1.12
CA THR A 26 -22.62 8.81 2.46
C THR A 26 -22.89 7.34 2.77
N ASP A 27 -23.46 6.59 1.82
CA ASP A 27 -23.79 5.18 2.00
C ASP A 27 -22.53 4.34 2.23
N ILE A 28 -21.47 4.57 1.45
CA ILE A 28 -20.22 3.79 1.62
C ILE A 28 -19.54 4.09 2.95
N VAL A 29 -19.63 5.33 3.45
CA VAL A 29 -19.12 5.70 4.77
C VAL A 29 -19.90 5.01 5.88
N SER A 30 -21.24 5.00 5.80
CA SER A 30 -22.11 4.29 6.75
C SER A 30 -21.83 2.79 6.74
N TYR A 31 -21.71 2.19 5.55
CA TYR A 31 -21.41 0.78 5.41
C TYR A 31 -20.08 0.38 6.05
N VAL A 32 -19.01 1.14 5.79
CA VAL A 32 -17.69 0.86 6.36
C VAL A 32 -17.65 1.05 7.87
N SER A 33 -18.33 2.08 8.38
CA SER A 33 -18.26 2.45 9.79
C SER A 33 -19.24 1.66 10.67
N GLN A 34 -20.36 1.19 10.12
CA GLN A 34 -21.47 0.65 10.90
C GLN A 34 -21.86 -0.76 10.44
N GLU A 35 -22.21 -0.96 9.17
CA GLU A 35 -22.81 -2.23 8.71
C GLU A 35 -21.79 -3.35 8.58
N ALA A 36 -20.70 -3.11 7.85
CA ALA A 36 -19.63 -4.08 7.63
C ALA A 36 -18.49 -3.96 8.65
N ALA A 37 -18.48 -2.88 9.46
CA ALA A 37 -17.51 -2.63 10.52
C ALA A 37 -16.05 -2.87 10.05
N LEU A 38 -15.69 -2.28 8.92
CA LEU A 38 -14.38 -2.45 8.28
C LEU A 38 -13.33 -1.47 8.79
N ASP A 39 -13.75 -0.36 9.42
CA ASP A 39 -12.84 0.66 9.94
C ASP A 39 -11.88 0.08 11.00
N GLY A 40 -10.59 0.37 10.86
CA GLY A 40 -9.56 -0.10 11.77
C GLY A 40 -9.25 -1.60 11.71
N LEU A 41 -9.93 -2.35 10.84
CA LEU A 41 -9.95 -3.81 10.92
C LEU A 41 -8.60 -4.46 10.59
N SER A 42 -7.95 -4.04 9.50
CA SER A 42 -6.75 -4.73 9.00
C SER A 42 -5.86 -3.86 8.11
N GLU A 43 -4.54 -4.11 8.16
CA GLU A 43 -3.63 -3.58 7.15
C GLU A 43 -3.62 -4.41 5.87
N HIS A 44 -4.04 -5.67 5.92
CA HIS A 44 -3.99 -6.63 4.80
C HIS A 44 -5.20 -6.55 3.87
N ALA A 45 -5.91 -5.42 3.88
CA ALA A 45 -7.05 -5.17 3.04
C ALA A 45 -7.16 -3.69 2.67
N ALA A 46 -7.74 -3.40 1.51
CA ALA A 46 -8.15 -2.06 1.09
C ALA A 46 -9.50 -2.12 0.37
N LEU A 47 -10.33 -1.09 0.58
CA LEU A 47 -11.63 -0.93 -0.05
C LEU A 47 -11.55 0.13 -1.15
N TYR A 48 -12.21 -0.15 -2.28
CA TYR A 48 -12.29 0.76 -3.42
C TYR A 48 -13.75 1.10 -3.74
N TRP A 49 -14.02 2.39 -3.93
CA TRP A 49 -15.34 2.91 -4.25
C TRP A 49 -15.23 3.99 -5.33
N PRO A 50 -16.19 4.10 -6.25
CA PRO A 50 -17.38 3.28 -6.43
C PRO A 50 -17.11 2.06 -7.34
N ARG A 51 -18.17 1.31 -7.66
CA ARG A 51 -18.14 0.39 -8.81
C ARG A 51 -17.89 1.12 -10.11
N VAL A 52 -17.39 0.39 -11.10
CA VAL A 52 -16.93 0.93 -12.38
C VAL A 52 -17.79 0.45 -13.53
N LYS A 53 -17.85 1.26 -14.59
CA LYS A 53 -18.52 0.92 -15.85
C LYS A 53 -17.49 0.44 -16.86
N VAL A 54 -17.77 -0.70 -17.49
CA VAL A 54 -16.94 -1.29 -18.54
C VAL A 54 -17.78 -1.56 -19.78
N LEU A 55 -17.14 -1.71 -20.94
CA LEU A 55 -17.82 -2.19 -22.14
C LEU A 55 -18.36 -3.60 -21.89
N ASN A 56 -19.57 -3.89 -22.36
CA ASN A 56 -20.13 -5.23 -22.29
C ASN A 56 -19.27 -6.21 -23.13
N PRO A 57 -18.56 -7.16 -22.51
CA PRO A 57 -17.64 -8.04 -23.24
C PRO A 57 -18.36 -9.16 -24.00
N ALA A 58 -19.63 -9.44 -23.67
CA ALA A 58 -20.37 -10.55 -24.23
C ALA A 58 -21.88 -10.26 -24.24
N ARG A 59 -22.35 -9.58 -25.29
CA ARG A 59 -23.78 -9.21 -25.43
C ARG A 59 -24.74 -10.41 -25.46
N GLY A 60 -24.27 -11.57 -25.91
CA GLY A 60 -25.04 -12.81 -25.86
C GLY A 60 -25.27 -13.35 -24.44
N VAL A 61 -24.42 -12.99 -23.47
CA VAL A 61 -24.50 -13.44 -22.07
C VAL A 61 -25.14 -12.37 -21.19
N PHE A 62 -24.73 -11.11 -21.35
CA PHE A 62 -25.15 -10.00 -20.48
C PHE A 62 -26.23 -9.10 -21.12
N GLY A 63 -26.83 -9.55 -22.23
CA GLY A 63 -27.82 -8.78 -22.99
C GLY A 63 -27.19 -7.67 -23.85
N ASN A 64 -28.04 -6.95 -24.60
CA ASN A 64 -27.61 -5.94 -25.57
C ASN A 64 -27.21 -4.57 -24.97
N VAL A 65 -27.06 -4.47 -23.63
CA VAL A 65 -26.58 -3.24 -23.00
C VAL A 65 -25.15 -2.94 -23.44
N GLU A 66 -24.84 -1.67 -23.70
CA GLU A 66 -23.50 -1.28 -24.16
C GLU A 66 -22.45 -1.37 -23.05
N GLN A 67 -22.83 -0.97 -21.82
CA GLN A 67 -21.95 -0.92 -20.67
C GLN A 67 -22.52 -1.71 -19.49
N LEU A 68 -21.64 -2.31 -18.71
CA LEU A 68 -21.96 -3.04 -17.49
C LEU A 68 -21.34 -2.34 -16.29
N VAL A 69 -22.06 -2.29 -15.17
CA VAL A 69 -21.50 -1.90 -13.88
C VAL A 69 -20.94 -3.14 -13.21
N VAL A 70 -19.67 -3.09 -12.82
CA VAL A 70 -18.94 -4.21 -12.24
C VAL A 70 -18.18 -3.79 -10.97
N PRO A 71 -17.99 -4.71 -10.01
CA PRO A 71 -17.08 -4.49 -8.89
C PRO A 71 -15.65 -4.19 -9.38
N PRO A 72 -14.93 -3.23 -8.77
CA PRO A 72 -13.63 -2.78 -9.26
C PRO A 72 -12.48 -3.77 -8.98
N SER A 73 -12.61 -4.71 -8.05
CA SER A 73 -11.50 -5.52 -7.51
C SER A 73 -10.64 -6.20 -8.57
N GLY A 74 -11.24 -6.75 -9.63
CA GLY A 74 -10.50 -7.34 -10.74
C GLY A 74 -9.64 -6.33 -11.50
N ILE A 75 -10.15 -5.12 -11.71
CA ILE A 75 -9.41 -4.03 -12.37
C ILE A 75 -8.30 -3.51 -11.45
N ILE A 76 -8.58 -3.36 -10.15
CA ILE A 76 -7.58 -2.95 -9.17
C ILE A 76 -6.46 -3.99 -9.06
N ALA A 77 -6.77 -5.28 -9.08
CA ALA A 77 -5.79 -6.35 -9.13
C ALA A 77 -4.90 -6.25 -10.39
N GLY A 78 -5.48 -5.88 -11.53
CA GLY A 78 -4.73 -5.60 -12.76
C GLY A 78 -3.80 -4.38 -12.63
N VAL A 79 -4.28 -3.29 -12.01
CA VAL A 79 -3.44 -2.11 -11.71
C VAL A 79 -2.28 -2.48 -10.78
N PHE A 80 -2.55 -3.27 -9.75
CA PHE A 80 -1.55 -3.78 -8.81
C PHE A 80 -0.48 -4.59 -9.55
N ALA A 81 -0.88 -5.56 -10.37
CA ALA A 81 0.04 -6.39 -11.13
C ALA A 81 0.91 -5.56 -12.07
N ARG A 82 0.30 -4.64 -12.84
CA ARG A 82 1.01 -3.76 -13.76
C ARG A 82 2.03 -2.88 -13.03
N ASN A 83 1.61 -2.25 -11.93
CA ASN A 83 2.47 -1.38 -11.13
C ASN A 83 3.67 -2.14 -10.56
N ASP A 84 3.42 -3.30 -9.96
CA ASP A 84 4.48 -4.14 -9.39
C ASP A 84 5.49 -4.61 -10.44
N SER A 85 5.03 -4.91 -11.66
CA SER A 85 5.87 -5.40 -12.76
C SER A 85 6.54 -4.30 -13.59
N ALA A 86 6.18 -3.03 -13.38
CA ALA A 86 6.63 -1.93 -14.24
C ALA A 86 8.15 -1.74 -14.21
N ARG A 87 8.77 -1.95 -13.04
CA ARG A 87 10.23 -1.89 -12.83
C ARG A 87 10.65 -2.63 -11.57
N PRO A 88 11.95 -2.93 -11.39
CA PRO A 88 12.47 -3.39 -10.11
C PRO A 88 12.07 -2.42 -8.98
N GLY A 89 11.39 -2.93 -7.97
CA GLY A 89 10.88 -2.13 -6.85
C GLY A 89 9.48 -1.53 -7.06
N GLY A 90 8.81 -1.79 -8.18
CA GLY A 90 7.46 -1.27 -8.43
C GLY A 90 6.43 -1.64 -7.34
N VAL A 91 6.62 -2.77 -6.65
CA VAL A 91 5.79 -3.18 -5.50
C VAL A 91 5.81 -2.19 -4.32
N TYR A 92 6.84 -1.35 -4.22
CA TYR A 92 6.97 -0.32 -3.18
C TYR A 92 6.30 1.00 -3.55
N GLU A 93 5.85 1.14 -4.80
CA GLU A 93 5.13 2.32 -5.26
C GLU A 93 3.63 2.20 -4.98
N ALA A 94 3.01 3.34 -4.70
CA ALA A 94 1.56 3.40 -4.59
C ALA A 94 0.93 3.09 -5.96
N PRO A 95 0.05 2.08 -6.05
CA PRO A 95 -0.76 1.83 -7.25
C PRO A 95 -1.92 2.83 -7.29
N ALA A 96 -1.61 4.12 -7.21
CA ALA A 96 -2.54 5.24 -7.10
C ALA A 96 -2.01 6.45 -7.88
N GLY A 97 -2.84 7.48 -8.04
CA GLY A 97 -2.54 8.64 -8.86
C GLY A 97 -2.70 8.39 -10.36
N ILE A 98 -2.56 9.46 -11.13
CA ILE A 98 -2.90 9.50 -12.57
C ILE A 98 -2.11 8.48 -13.40
N GLU A 99 -0.84 8.24 -13.07
CA GLU A 99 0.03 7.34 -13.83
C GLU A 99 -0.06 5.90 -13.32
N SER A 100 0.47 5.63 -12.12
CA SER A 100 0.53 4.29 -11.54
C SER A 100 -0.85 3.68 -11.27
N GLY A 101 -1.80 4.51 -10.81
CA GLY A 101 -3.18 4.12 -10.51
C GLY A 101 -4.13 4.07 -11.72
N ARG A 102 -3.66 4.30 -12.95
CA ARG A 102 -4.50 4.36 -14.15
C ARG A 102 -5.27 3.05 -14.38
N MET A 103 -6.58 3.14 -14.57
CA MET A 103 -7.41 1.98 -14.93
C MET A 103 -7.69 1.94 -16.43
N PHE A 104 -7.34 0.84 -17.08
CA PHE A 104 -7.66 0.60 -18.50
C PHE A 104 -9.00 -0.12 -18.64
N GLY A 105 -9.74 0.18 -19.70
CA GLY A 105 -11.06 -0.42 -19.97
C GLY A 105 -12.22 0.12 -19.11
N VAL A 106 -11.93 1.00 -18.14
CA VAL A 106 -12.97 1.69 -17.35
C VAL A 106 -13.49 2.90 -18.13
N LEU A 107 -14.79 2.88 -18.42
CA LEU A 107 -15.49 3.92 -19.17
C LEU A 107 -16.07 4.99 -18.25
N GLY A 108 -16.41 4.62 -17.01
CA GLY A 108 -16.92 5.54 -16.02
C GLY A 108 -17.15 4.90 -14.67
N PHE A 109 -17.90 5.60 -13.82
CA PHE A 109 -18.19 5.18 -12.45
C PHE A 109 -19.70 5.00 -12.27
N GLU A 110 -20.08 4.10 -11.38
CA GLU A 110 -21.48 3.88 -11.01
C GLU A 110 -22.06 5.14 -10.34
N SER A 111 -21.39 5.63 -9.29
CA SER A 111 -21.70 6.90 -8.65
C SER A 111 -20.91 8.05 -9.26
N LYS A 112 -21.61 9.10 -9.70
CA LYS A 112 -20.97 10.34 -10.19
C LYS A 112 -20.35 11.17 -9.07
N GLU A 113 -20.73 10.92 -7.81
CA GLU A 113 -20.16 11.64 -6.66
C GLU A 113 -18.65 11.44 -6.53
N ALA A 114 -18.10 10.35 -7.06
CA ALA A 114 -16.67 10.13 -7.07
C ALA A 114 -15.89 11.17 -7.91
N LEU A 115 -16.57 11.89 -8.81
CA LEU A 115 -15.99 12.99 -9.59
C LEU A 115 -15.91 14.30 -8.79
N ASP A 116 -16.72 14.44 -7.74
CA ASP A 116 -16.73 15.61 -6.86
C ASP A 116 -15.69 15.45 -5.74
N GLU A 117 -14.71 16.35 -5.70
CA GLU A 117 -13.66 16.37 -4.70
C GLU A 117 -14.20 16.47 -3.27
N LYS A 118 -15.23 17.29 -3.04
CA LYS A 118 -15.82 17.46 -1.70
C LYS A 118 -16.45 16.17 -1.20
N LYS A 119 -16.98 15.35 -2.10
CA LYS A 119 -17.54 14.04 -1.77
C LYS A 119 -16.42 13.04 -1.46
N ARG A 120 -15.33 13.05 -2.24
CA ARG A 120 -14.14 12.22 -1.97
C ARG A 120 -13.49 12.56 -0.63
N ASP A 121 -13.46 13.83 -0.25
CA ASP A 121 -12.90 14.30 1.03
C ASP A 121 -13.65 13.80 2.27
N ILE A 122 -14.91 13.37 2.12
CA ILE A 122 -15.69 12.72 3.20
C ILE A 122 -15.35 11.23 3.28
N VAL A 123 -15.08 10.60 2.13
CA VAL A 123 -14.85 9.16 1.97
C VAL A 123 -13.42 8.77 2.35
N TYR A 124 -12.42 9.55 1.92
CA TYR A 124 -11.00 9.21 2.08
C TYR A 124 -10.51 9.15 3.53
N PRO A 125 -10.94 10.04 4.45
CA PRO A 125 -10.63 9.92 5.88
C PRO A 125 -11.11 8.62 6.51
N ARG A 126 -12.18 8.01 5.97
CA ARG A 126 -12.70 6.70 6.38
C ARG A 126 -11.94 5.52 5.77
N ARG A 127 -10.79 5.79 5.16
CA ARG A 127 -9.87 4.81 4.54
C ARG A 127 -10.49 3.99 3.42
N ILE A 128 -11.42 4.62 2.71
CA ILE A 128 -12.05 4.12 1.50
C ILE A 128 -11.31 4.79 0.36
N ASN A 129 -10.76 4.03 -0.58
CA ASN A 129 -9.98 4.59 -1.69
C ASN A 129 -10.91 4.96 -2.86
N PRO A 130 -11.08 6.26 -3.17
CA PRO A 130 -11.94 6.69 -4.27
C PRO A 130 -11.34 6.32 -5.62
N LEU A 131 -12.21 6.04 -6.58
CA LEU A 131 -11.88 5.88 -8.00
C LEU A 131 -12.45 7.08 -8.74
N THR A 132 -11.61 7.81 -9.47
CA THR A 132 -12.01 9.09 -10.06
C THR A 132 -11.38 9.37 -11.42
N THR A 133 -11.76 10.50 -12.00
CA THR A 133 -11.19 11.10 -13.21
C THR A 133 -11.47 12.60 -13.18
N GLY A 134 -10.68 13.37 -13.91
CA GLY A 134 -10.94 14.79 -14.19
C GLY A 134 -11.01 15.08 -15.69
N PRO A 135 -11.33 16.32 -16.09
CA PRO A 135 -11.27 16.75 -17.49
C PRO A 135 -9.89 16.47 -18.10
N GLY A 136 -9.85 15.74 -19.22
CA GLY A 136 -8.60 15.37 -19.90
C GLY A 136 -7.75 14.31 -19.19
N LEU A 137 -8.14 13.85 -17.99
CA LEU A 137 -7.41 12.83 -17.22
C LEU A 137 -7.92 11.42 -17.53
N PRO A 138 -7.08 10.39 -17.37
CA PRO A 138 -7.54 9.02 -17.36
C PRO A 138 -8.40 8.75 -16.11
N ARG A 139 -9.05 7.57 -16.05
CA ARG A 139 -9.65 7.08 -14.80
C ARG A 139 -8.53 6.47 -13.96
N PHE A 140 -8.44 6.85 -12.69
CA PHE A 140 -7.37 6.40 -11.79
C PHE A 140 -7.85 6.22 -10.35
N ILE A 141 -7.02 5.55 -9.56
CA ILE A 141 -7.22 5.35 -8.13
C ILE A 141 -6.71 6.57 -7.37
N ASP A 142 -7.59 7.25 -6.63
CA ASP A 142 -7.31 8.48 -5.88
C ASP A 142 -7.14 8.19 -4.37
N GLY A 143 -6.44 7.10 -4.05
CA GLY A 143 -6.24 6.68 -2.68
C GLY A 143 -5.37 5.43 -2.55
N SER A 144 -4.59 5.34 -1.47
CA SER A 144 -3.68 4.21 -1.23
C SER A 144 -3.68 3.71 0.21
N ARG A 145 -4.78 3.90 0.93
CA ARG A 145 -4.95 3.50 2.34
C ARG A 145 -5.42 2.05 2.46
N THR A 146 -4.92 1.34 3.47
CA THR A 146 -5.49 0.06 3.91
C THR A 146 -6.77 0.30 4.74
N LEU A 147 -7.32 -0.69 5.45
CA LEU A 147 -8.45 -0.44 6.36
C LEU A 147 -8.01 0.08 7.74
N LYS A 148 -6.74 -0.07 8.13
CA LYS A 148 -6.25 0.25 9.49
C LYS A 148 -5.22 1.38 9.50
N ALA A 149 -5.54 2.49 10.19
CA ALA A 149 -4.65 3.64 10.31
C ALA A 149 -3.54 3.46 11.37
N SER A 150 -3.85 2.79 12.48
CA SER A 150 -2.97 2.67 13.65
C SER A 150 -1.93 1.55 13.57
N GLY A 151 -1.80 0.89 12.42
CA GLY A 151 -0.81 -0.17 12.24
C GLY A 151 0.56 0.35 11.78
N ASN A 152 1.50 -0.58 11.61
CA ASN A 152 2.88 -0.28 11.22
C ASN A 152 3.01 0.20 9.77
N PHE A 153 2.17 -0.32 8.88
CA PHE A 153 2.20 -0.12 7.43
C PHE A 153 0.79 0.21 6.91
N PRO A 154 0.27 1.42 7.19
CA PRO A 154 -1.13 1.76 6.97
C PRO A 154 -1.48 2.05 5.50
N TYR A 155 -0.53 1.88 4.57
CA TYR A 155 -0.70 2.14 3.14
C TYR A 155 -0.54 0.86 2.31
N VAL A 156 -1.26 0.79 1.19
CA VAL A 156 -1.31 -0.38 0.30
C VAL A 156 0.09 -0.78 -0.18
N ALA A 157 0.89 0.20 -0.63
CA ALA A 157 2.26 -0.03 -1.11
C ALA A 157 3.17 -0.54 0.01
N GLU A 158 3.12 0.11 1.18
CA GLU A 158 3.91 -0.31 2.34
C GLU A 158 3.56 -1.74 2.74
N ARG A 159 2.27 -2.04 2.93
CA ARG A 159 1.84 -3.35 3.39
C ARG A 159 2.24 -4.45 2.40
N ARG A 160 1.97 -4.24 1.12
CA ARG A 160 2.28 -5.22 0.05
C ARG A 160 3.79 -5.37 -0.14
N GLY A 161 4.55 -4.28 -0.09
CA GLY A 161 6.00 -4.30 -0.13
C GLY A 161 6.61 -5.09 1.03
N VAL A 162 6.10 -4.93 2.25
CA VAL A 162 6.54 -5.72 3.40
C VAL A 162 6.13 -7.19 3.27
N SER A 163 4.92 -7.49 2.79
CA SER A 163 4.52 -8.89 2.52
C SER A 163 5.40 -9.55 1.46
N PHE A 164 5.85 -8.81 0.44
CA PHE A 164 6.83 -9.28 -0.54
C PHE A 164 8.20 -9.57 0.10
N ILE A 165 8.71 -8.66 0.94
CA ILE A 165 9.96 -8.83 1.69
C ILE A 165 9.88 -10.07 2.59
N GLU A 166 8.80 -10.20 3.37
CA GLU A 166 8.61 -11.31 4.29
C GLU A 166 8.56 -12.66 3.55
N ARG A 167 7.78 -12.74 2.46
CA ARG A 167 7.70 -13.95 1.64
C ARG A 167 9.05 -14.32 1.04
N SER A 168 9.80 -13.33 0.55
CA SER A 168 11.11 -13.54 -0.05
C SER A 168 12.14 -14.01 0.97
N LEU A 169 12.14 -13.45 2.18
CA LEU A 169 13.00 -13.88 3.27
C LEU A 169 12.64 -15.30 3.76
N LYS A 170 11.34 -15.62 3.92
CA LYS A 170 10.90 -16.98 4.28
C LYS A 170 11.37 -18.03 3.27
N ALA A 171 11.36 -17.70 1.98
CA ALA A 171 11.89 -18.56 0.92
C ALA A 171 13.43 -18.63 0.95
N GLY A 172 14.10 -17.48 1.05
CA GLY A 172 15.57 -17.39 1.02
C GLY A 172 16.26 -18.01 2.25
N LEU A 173 15.56 -18.13 3.38
CA LEU A 173 16.09 -18.69 4.62
C LEU A 173 15.80 -20.19 4.80
N GLN A 174 15.24 -20.89 3.81
CA GLN A 174 14.95 -22.33 3.91
C GLN A 174 16.20 -23.18 4.21
N PHE A 175 17.39 -22.75 3.79
CA PHE A 175 18.64 -23.45 4.09
C PHE A 175 18.93 -23.59 5.59
N ALA A 176 18.38 -22.72 6.44
CA ALA A 176 18.58 -22.73 7.88
C ALA A 176 17.67 -23.75 8.60
N ARG A 177 16.63 -24.24 7.91
CA ARG A 177 15.70 -25.22 8.47
C ARG A 177 16.44 -26.54 8.77
N HIS A 178 16.19 -27.12 9.95
CA HIS A 178 16.83 -28.35 10.43
C HIS A 178 18.35 -28.31 10.57
N ARG A 179 18.97 -27.12 10.57
CA ARG A 179 20.39 -26.94 10.87
C ARG A 179 20.58 -26.67 12.36
N ASN A 180 21.74 -27.06 12.90
CA ASN A 180 22.12 -26.73 14.28
C ASN A 180 22.18 -25.20 14.44
N ASN A 181 21.47 -24.66 15.44
CA ASN A 181 21.47 -23.22 15.75
C ASN A 181 22.79 -22.80 16.43
N THR A 182 23.86 -22.76 15.63
CA THR A 182 25.19 -22.28 16.02
C THR A 182 25.32 -20.80 15.71
N GLU A 183 26.31 -20.16 16.32
CA GLU A 183 26.68 -18.78 15.98
C GLU A 183 26.96 -18.62 14.48
N GLY A 184 27.64 -19.59 13.87
CA GLY A 184 27.91 -19.62 12.44
C GLY A 184 26.64 -19.59 11.58
N LEU A 185 25.60 -20.36 11.96
CA LEU A 185 24.31 -20.32 11.28
C LEU A 185 23.63 -18.97 11.44
N ARG A 186 23.60 -18.42 12.67
CA ARG A 186 22.99 -17.10 12.95
C ARG A 186 23.69 -16.00 12.16
N ALA A 187 25.02 -16.04 12.07
CA ALA A 187 25.80 -15.11 11.26
C ALA A 187 25.50 -15.25 9.77
N GLN A 188 25.33 -16.46 9.25
CA GLN A 188 24.92 -16.70 7.87
C GLN A 188 23.52 -16.14 7.59
N VAL A 189 22.54 -16.41 8.47
CA VAL A 189 21.17 -15.86 8.37
C VAL A 189 21.21 -14.33 8.35
N ARG A 190 21.94 -13.70 9.27
CA ARG A 190 22.09 -12.24 9.33
C ARG A 190 22.66 -11.68 8.02
N ARG A 191 23.72 -12.28 7.47
CA ARG A 191 24.32 -11.86 6.20
C ARG A 191 23.34 -12.01 5.03
N SER A 192 22.61 -13.12 4.94
CA SER A 192 21.61 -13.34 3.89
C SER A 192 20.48 -12.32 3.94
N ILE A 193 19.92 -12.04 5.13
CA ILE A 193 18.88 -11.02 5.31
C ILE A 193 19.42 -9.64 4.92
N ALA A 194 20.59 -9.26 5.44
CA ALA A 194 21.18 -7.95 5.17
C ALA A 194 21.47 -7.74 3.68
N ALA A 195 22.03 -8.74 2.99
CA ALA A 195 22.29 -8.67 1.56
C ALA A 195 21.00 -8.49 0.74
N PHE A 196 19.93 -9.21 1.09
CA PHE A 196 18.64 -9.05 0.45
C PHE A 196 18.06 -7.63 0.68
N LEU A 197 18.06 -7.15 1.93
CA LEU A 197 17.52 -5.83 2.25
C LEU A 197 18.35 -4.70 1.61
N LEU A 198 19.67 -4.85 1.48
CA LEU A 198 20.50 -3.91 0.70
C LEU A 198 20.08 -3.86 -0.78
N ALA A 199 19.74 -5.01 -1.38
CA ALA A 199 19.20 -5.03 -2.74
C ALA A 199 17.83 -4.34 -2.82
N GLN A 200 16.95 -4.56 -1.84
CA GLN A 200 15.64 -3.89 -1.79
C GLN A 200 15.77 -2.38 -1.56
N MET A 201 16.76 -1.94 -0.79
CA MET A 201 17.07 -0.52 -0.60
C MET A 201 17.40 0.18 -1.93
N LYS A 202 18.24 -0.46 -2.76
CA LYS A 202 18.57 0.03 -4.11
C LYS A 202 17.34 0.06 -5.03
N ASN A 203 16.36 -0.80 -4.77
CA ASN A 203 15.07 -0.83 -5.47
C ASN A 203 14.03 0.14 -4.87
N GLY A 204 14.41 1.04 -3.95
CA GLY A 204 13.50 2.07 -3.42
C GLY A 204 12.54 1.59 -2.33
N ALA A 205 12.79 0.45 -1.68
CA ALA A 205 11.93 -0.07 -0.61
C ALA A 205 11.86 0.83 0.63
N PHE A 206 12.90 1.63 0.87
CA PHE A 206 13.10 2.37 2.12
C PHE A 206 13.25 3.87 1.90
N ARG A 207 12.94 4.64 2.94
CA ARG A 207 13.04 6.11 2.97
C ARG A 207 14.46 6.67 2.95
N SER A 208 15.46 5.82 3.13
CA SER A 208 16.86 6.21 3.15
C SER A 208 17.69 5.22 2.34
N GLN A 209 18.70 5.74 1.65
CA GLN A 209 19.75 4.94 1.00
C GLN A 209 20.93 4.66 1.96
N GLU A 210 20.85 5.12 3.21
CA GLU A 210 21.81 4.79 4.25
C GLU A 210 21.32 3.54 5.02
N PRO A 211 22.03 2.40 4.96
CA PRO A 211 21.55 1.13 5.53
C PRO A 211 21.11 1.23 6.99
N ALA A 212 21.88 1.94 7.82
CA ALA A 212 21.59 2.13 9.25
C ALA A 212 20.28 2.89 9.53
N LYS A 213 19.80 3.69 8.58
CA LYS A 213 18.51 4.42 8.66
C LYS A 213 17.38 3.71 7.92
N ALA A 214 17.71 2.72 7.08
CA ALA A 214 16.79 2.01 6.22
C ALA A 214 16.22 0.75 6.87
N PHE A 215 17.06 -0.04 7.54
CA PHE A 215 16.63 -1.27 8.21
C PHE A 215 17.60 -1.68 9.32
N PHE A 216 17.16 -2.59 10.19
CA PHE A 216 18.05 -3.31 11.10
C PHE A 216 17.78 -4.81 11.05
N VAL A 217 18.80 -5.60 11.37
CA VAL A 217 18.73 -7.07 11.48
C VAL A 217 19.42 -7.51 12.76
N ASP A 218 18.65 -8.11 13.65
CA ASP A 218 19.12 -8.65 14.92
C ASP A 218 18.87 -10.17 14.97
N VAL A 219 19.96 -10.92 15.10
CA VAL A 219 19.97 -12.39 15.27
C VAL A 219 20.91 -12.74 16.43
N SER A 220 21.01 -11.85 17.41
CA SER A 220 21.94 -11.96 18.53
C SER A 220 21.59 -13.10 19.48
N ASP A 221 22.52 -13.44 20.36
CA ASP A 221 22.32 -14.43 21.43
C ASP A 221 21.30 -13.95 22.47
N ALA A 222 21.18 -12.63 22.67
CA ALA A 222 20.12 -12.06 23.49
C ALA A 222 18.72 -12.42 22.95
N LEU A 223 18.57 -12.50 21.62
CA LEU A 223 17.35 -12.94 20.95
C LEU A 223 17.25 -14.47 20.83
N ASN A 224 18.37 -15.18 20.93
CA ASN A 224 18.47 -16.64 20.83
C ASN A 224 19.13 -17.26 22.07
N PRO A 225 18.57 -17.05 23.29
CA PRO A 225 19.10 -17.66 24.50
C PRO A 225 18.95 -19.20 24.46
N PRO A 226 19.61 -19.94 25.35
CA PRO A 226 19.54 -21.40 25.39
C PRO A 226 18.13 -21.97 25.37
N SER A 227 17.15 -21.30 25.98
CA SER A 227 15.73 -21.72 25.97
C SER A 227 15.10 -21.68 24.56
N VAL A 228 15.43 -20.69 23.74
CA VAL A 228 14.96 -20.58 22.35
C VAL A 228 15.63 -21.64 21.48
N VAL A 229 16.94 -21.84 21.67
CA VAL A 229 17.72 -22.86 20.95
C VAL A 229 17.21 -24.27 21.28
N PHE A 230 16.98 -24.56 22.57
CA PHE A 230 16.47 -25.85 23.03
C PHE A 230 15.05 -26.12 22.53
N ALA A 231 14.23 -25.07 22.36
CA ALA A 231 12.92 -25.18 21.72
C ALA A 231 12.99 -25.38 20.19
N GLY A 232 14.19 -25.55 19.61
CA GLY A 232 14.39 -25.77 18.17
C GLY A 232 14.12 -24.54 17.31
N LYS A 233 14.18 -23.34 17.90
CA LYS A 233 13.88 -22.08 17.21
C LYS A 233 15.17 -21.30 16.91
N LEU A 234 15.12 -20.54 15.81
CA LEU A 234 16.05 -19.45 15.51
C LEU A 234 15.19 -18.21 15.25
N VAL A 235 15.42 -17.17 16.04
CA VAL A 235 14.65 -15.94 15.97
C VAL A 235 15.52 -14.84 15.37
N ALA A 236 14.98 -14.17 14.35
CA ALA A 236 15.56 -12.97 13.76
C ALA A 236 14.52 -11.84 13.88
N ARG A 237 14.97 -10.69 14.36
CA ARG A 237 14.16 -9.47 14.46
C ARG A 237 14.63 -8.49 13.39
N ILE A 238 13.70 -8.03 12.57
CA ILE A 238 13.96 -7.15 11.43
C ILE A 238 13.08 -5.92 11.56
N GLY A 239 13.67 -4.74 11.46
CA GLY A 239 12.92 -3.48 11.33
C GLY A 239 13.14 -2.86 9.96
N LEU A 240 12.08 -2.29 9.40
CA LEU A 240 12.07 -1.71 8.06
C LEU A 240 11.55 -0.27 8.14
N ALA A 241 12.26 0.66 7.50
CA ALA A 241 11.85 2.06 7.39
C ALA A 241 11.29 2.35 5.99
N THR A 242 10.05 1.95 5.76
CA THR A 242 9.34 2.05 4.47
C THR A 242 9.04 3.49 4.04
N ASN A 243 8.77 3.67 2.75
CA ASN A 243 8.32 4.92 2.16
C ASN A 243 6.82 5.12 2.38
N LYS A 244 6.41 6.33 2.79
CA LYS A 244 5.01 6.73 2.84
C LYS A 244 4.66 7.58 1.63
N PRO A 245 3.52 7.34 0.95
CA PRO A 245 3.11 8.16 -0.18
C PRO A 245 2.73 9.57 0.29
N ALA A 246 3.01 10.58 -0.55
CA ALA A 246 2.51 11.92 -0.34
C ALA A 246 1.01 11.96 -0.71
N GLU A 247 0.15 12.16 0.28
CA GLU A 247 -1.31 12.19 0.08
C GLU A 247 -1.86 13.57 -0.22
N PHE A 248 -1.19 14.62 0.29
CA PHE A 248 -1.64 16.01 0.17
C PHE A 248 -0.47 16.89 -0.24
N ILE A 249 -0.73 17.81 -1.16
CA ILE A 249 0.21 18.87 -1.53
C ILE A 249 -0.35 20.17 -0.96
N VAL A 250 0.35 20.74 0.01
CA VAL A 250 -0.02 22.03 0.62
C VAL A 250 0.93 23.10 0.10
N LEU A 251 0.44 24.00 -0.74
CA LEU A 251 1.18 25.17 -1.20
C LEU A 251 0.91 26.34 -0.24
N ARG A 252 1.99 26.92 0.30
CA ARG A 252 1.93 28.15 1.10
C ARG A 252 2.59 29.26 0.30
N ILE A 253 1.81 30.24 -0.12
CA ILE A 253 2.26 31.38 -0.93
C ILE A 253 2.26 32.61 -0.04
N ALA A 254 3.40 33.30 0.02
CA ALA A 254 3.58 34.56 0.73
C ALA A 254 4.28 35.57 -0.19
N GLN A 255 4.14 36.86 0.11
CA GLN A 255 4.88 37.90 -0.59
C GLN A 255 6.38 37.72 -0.36
N ASP A 256 7.18 37.80 -1.42
CA ASP A 256 8.63 37.76 -1.31
C ASP A 256 9.14 39.12 -0.80
N THR A 257 9.45 39.19 0.49
CA THR A 257 9.97 40.37 1.16
C THR A 257 11.50 40.43 1.18
N ARG A 258 12.20 39.45 0.59
CA ARG A 258 13.67 39.37 0.70
C ARG A 258 14.39 40.60 0.14
N ALA A 259 13.86 41.21 -0.93
CA ALA A 259 14.43 42.44 -1.49
C ALA A 259 14.29 43.63 -0.54
N LEU A 260 13.13 43.75 0.11
CA LEU A 260 12.86 44.76 1.13
C LEU A 260 13.71 44.52 2.39
N GLU A 261 13.82 43.27 2.83
CA GLU A 261 14.67 42.88 3.97
C GLU A 261 16.14 43.17 3.69
N ALA A 262 16.62 42.93 2.47
CA ALA A 262 17.99 43.25 2.07
C ALA A 262 18.24 44.76 2.01
N GLU A 263 17.29 45.55 1.50
CA GLU A 263 17.36 47.01 1.51
C GLU A 263 17.40 47.56 2.94
N LEU A 264 16.47 47.13 3.80
CA LEU A 264 16.41 47.53 5.21
C LEU A 264 17.70 47.16 5.97
N ALA A 265 18.19 45.94 5.78
CA ALA A 265 19.45 45.49 6.39
C ALA A 265 20.66 46.31 5.90
N SER A 266 20.68 46.73 4.64
CA SER A 266 21.73 47.61 4.09
C SER A 266 21.61 49.06 4.59
N ALA A 267 20.40 49.49 4.95
CA ALA A 267 20.13 50.81 5.52
C ALA A 267 20.40 50.90 7.04
N GLY A 268 20.75 49.79 7.70
CA GLY A 268 21.04 49.74 9.13
C GLY A 268 19.80 49.85 10.03
N LEU A 269 18.62 49.51 9.49
CA LEU A 269 17.33 49.42 10.20
C LEU A 269 16.97 47.96 10.49
#